data_AF-A0A356F1I6-F1
#
_entry.id   AF-A0A356F1I6-F1
#
_cell.length_a   1.000
_cell.length_b   1.000
_cell.length_c   1.000
_cell.angle_alpha   90.00
_cell.angle_beta   90.00
_cell.angle_gamma   90.00
#
_symmetry.space_group_name_H-M   'P 1'
#
loop_
_entity.id
_entity.type
_entity.pdbx_description
1 polymer ?
#
loop_
_entity_poly.entity_id
_entity_poly.type
_entity_poly.pdbx_seq_one_letter_code
_entity_poly.pdbx_strand_id
1 'polypeptide(L)'
;MLSSLLTKSNKIDIIYNNQEYIVDNIREILLDLLESSYSAPSYAVGSLTPLEEIMKKDLWVRCTLDTPTKYLDSDVDEIMFVIKPKYDFLTIFRKLNGKILDKCSLINLAKKTTNTYNIIINEIKN
;
A
#
# COMPACT_ATOMS: atom_id res chain seq x y z
N MET A 1 14.61 -22.66 -23.69
CA MET A 1 14.65 -23.21 -22.33
C MET A 1 14.03 -22.18 -21.39
N LEU A 2 13.05 -22.62 -20.59
CA LEU A 2 12.28 -21.82 -19.64
C LEU A 2 13.16 -21.31 -18.48
N SER A 3 13.09 -20.02 -18.21
CA SER A 3 13.21 -19.44 -16.87
C SER A 3 12.38 -18.16 -16.84
N SER A 4 11.08 -18.27 -16.63
CA SER A 4 10.42 -17.77 -15.41
C SER A 4 11.01 -16.45 -14.89
N LEU A 5 10.83 -15.35 -15.61
CA LEU A 5 11.03 -14.02 -15.02
C LEU A 5 9.66 -13.44 -14.67
N LEU A 6 9.28 -13.79 -13.44
CA LEU A 6 8.28 -13.15 -12.60
C LEU A 6 6.86 -13.19 -13.18
N THR A 7 6.17 -14.33 -13.01
CA THR A 7 4.82 -14.22 -12.45
C THR A 7 4.98 -13.57 -11.08
N LYS A 8 5.09 -12.22 -11.06
CA LYS A 8 5.02 -11.43 -9.84
C LYS A 8 3.80 -11.94 -9.09
N SER A 9 4.03 -12.38 -7.87
CA SER A 9 2.99 -12.98 -7.07
C SER A 9 1.81 -12.00 -7.03
N ASN A 10 0.62 -12.46 -7.45
CA ASN A 10 -0.61 -11.67 -7.27
C ASN A 10 -1.02 -11.58 -5.80
N LYS A 11 -0.36 -12.39 -4.96
CA LYS A 11 -0.54 -12.42 -3.52
C LYS A 11 -0.06 -11.12 -2.91
N ILE A 12 -0.97 -10.48 -2.20
CA ILE A 12 -0.72 -9.25 -1.46
C ILE A 12 -0.75 -9.60 0.00
N ASP A 13 0.39 -9.37 0.65
CA ASP A 13 0.52 -9.57 2.08
C ASP A 13 -0.19 -8.41 2.79
N ILE A 14 -1.25 -8.78 3.52
CA ILE A 14 -2.01 -7.87 4.36
C ILE A 14 -1.68 -8.09 5.82
N ILE A 15 -1.37 -7.02 6.56
CA ILE A 15 -1.48 -7.03 8.02
C ILE A 15 -2.73 -6.29 8.47
N TYR A 16 -3.55 -6.97 9.25
CA TYR A 16 -4.75 -6.45 9.90
C TYR A 16 -4.86 -7.05 11.31
N ASN A 17 -5.09 -6.23 12.34
CA ASN A 17 -5.13 -6.69 13.74
C ASN A 17 -3.90 -7.53 14.18
N ASN A 18 -2.70 -7.18 13.69
CA ASN A 18 -1.46 -7.94 13.91
C ASN A 18 -1.48 -9.39 13.41
N GLN A 19 -2.40 -9.72 12.50
CA GLN A 19 -2.48 -10.99 11.79
C GLN A 19 -2.17 -10.78 10.32
N GLU A 20 -1.49 -11.75 9.72
CA GLU A 20 -1.10 -11.75 8.31
C GLU A 20 -2.10 -12.53 7.48
N TYR A 21 -2.50 -11.95 6.35
CA TYR A 21 -3.42 -12.54 5.38
C TYR A 21 -2.82 -12.41 3.99
N ILE A 22 -3.07 -13.41 3.15
CA ILE A 22 -2.66 -13.40 1.75
C ILE A 22 -3.92 -13.36 0.89
N VAL A 23 -4.06 -12.34 0.04
CA VAL A 23 -5.21 -12.19 -0.86
C VAL A 23 -4.75 -11.92 -2.29
N ASP A 24 -5.57 -12.32 -3.27
CA ASP A 24 -5.22 -12.21 -4.70
C ASP A 24 -6.06 -11.14 -5.46
N ASN A 25 -7.21 -10.73 -4.91
CA ASN A 25 -8.22 -9.92 -5.64
C ASN A 25 -8.14 -8.40 -5.43
N ILE A 26 -7.20 -7.90 -4.62
CA ILE A 26 -7.13 -6.47 -4.30
C ILE A 26 -6.08 -5.70 -5.10
N ARG A 27 -5.30 -6.40 -5.95
CA ARG A 27 -4.16 -5.82 -6.67
C ARG A 27 -4.55 -4.63 -7.53
N GLU A 28 -5.53 -4.81 -8.41
CA GLU A 28 -5.98 -3.76 -9.33
C GLU A 28 -6.50 -2.54 -8.56
N ILE A 29 -7.16 -2.75 -7.42
CA ILE A 29 -7.66 -1.65 -6.57
C ILE A 29 -6.51 -0.86 -5.96
N LEU A 30 -5.45 -1.53 -5.49
CA LEU A 30 -4.26 -0.85 -4.95
C LEU A 30 -3.48 -0.11 -6.05
N LEU A 31 -3.43 -0.65 -7.26
CA LEU A 31 -2.81 0.02 -8.41
C LEU A 31 -3.60 1.25 -8.87
N ASP A 32 -4.92 1.17 -8.92
CA ASP A 32 -5.79 2.32 -9.20
C ASP A 32 -5.65 3.40 -8.11
N LEU A 33 -5.55 2.98 -6.85
CA LEU A 33 -5.29 3.88 -5.73
C LEU A 33 -3.90 4.56 -5.84
N LEU A 34 -2.88 3.80 -6.24
CA LEU A 34 -1.54 4.33 -6.52
C LEU A 34 -1.54 5.33 -7.68
N GLU A 35 -2.20 5.04 -8.78
CA GLU A 35 -2.26 5.95 -9.93
C GLU A 35 -2.99 7.26 -9.60
N SER A 36 -4.07 7.15 -8.83
CA SER A 36 -4.78 8.31 -8.29
C SER A 36 -3.93 9.13 -7.33
N SER A 37 -2.98 8.49 -6.65
CA SER A 37 -2.06 9.19 -5.76
C SER A 37 -1.03 10.06 -6.49
N TYR A 38 -0.50 9.59 -7.62
CA TYR A 38 0.45 10.34 -8.44
C TYR A 38 -0.18 11.58 -9.10
N SER A 39 -1.49 11.53 -9.32
CA SER A 39 -2.27 12.64 -9.90
C SER A 39 -2.89 13.57 -8.84
N ALA A 40 -2.71 13.28 -7.54
CA ALA A 40 -3.33 14.05 -6.47
C ALA A 40 -2.63 15.41 -6.28
N PRO A 41 -3.39 16.53 -6.19
CA PRO A 41 -2.83 17.88 -6.10
C PRO A 41 -2.12 18.19 -4.77
N SER A 42 -2.25 17.33 -3.75
CA SER A 42 -1.70 17.51 -2.40
C SER A 42 -0.81 16.33 -1.98
N TYR A 43 0.28 16.13 -2.73
CA TYR A 43 1.36 15.21 -2.40
C TYR A 43 2.28 15.86 -1.35
N ALA A 44 2.21 15.40 -0.10
CA ALA A 44 3.08 15.88 0.97
C ALA A 44 4.10 14.78 1.33
N VAL A 45 5.37 15.04 1.02
CA VAL A 45 6.49 14.21 1.49
C VAL A 45 6.77 14.59 2.94
N GLY A 46 6.55 13.66 3.86
CA GLY A 46 6.75 13.88 5.29
C GLY A 46 8.02 13.22 5.81
N SER A 47 8.61 13.77 6.87
CA SER A 47 9.75 13.15 7.58
C SER A 47 9.36 11.78 8.13
N LEU A 48 10.28 10.80 8.07
CA LEU A 48 10.10 9.42 8.54
C LEU A 48 9.86 9.35 10.07
N THR A 49 8.63 9.58 10.50
CA THR A 49 8.15 9.11 11.82
C THR A 49 8.17 7.58 11.80
N PRO A 50 8.65 6.90 12.86
CA PRO A 50 8.70 5.44 12.90
C PRO A 50 7.31 4.85 12.61
N LEU A 51 7.25 3.96 11.61
CA LEU A 51 6.01 3.30 11.19
C LEU A 51 5.28 2.66 12.38
N GLU A 52 6.03 2.06 13.31
CA GLU A 52 5.50 1.45 14.53
C GLU A 52 4.78 2.44 15.44
N GLU A 53 5.29 3.67 15.58
CA GLU A 53 4.64 4.71 16.40
C GLU A 53 3.34 5.20 15.76
N ILE A 54 3.33 5.26 14.42
CA ILE A 54 2.14 5.58 13.64
C ILE A 54 1.11 4.44 13.80
N MET A 55 1.53 3.18 13.64
CA MET A 55 0.66 2.00 13.65
C MET A 55 0.02 1.71 15.02
N LYS A 56 0.65 2.09 16.13
CA LYS A 56 0.16 1.80 17.50
C LYS A 56 -1.17 2.46 17.88
N LYS A 57 -1.62 3.50 17.16
CA LYS A 57 -2.74 4.34 17.60
C LYS A 57 -4.11 4.03 16.97
N ASP A 58 -4.19 3.16 15.97
CA ASP A 58 -5.45 2.92 15.23
C ASP A 58 -5.48 1.52 14.59
N LEU A 59 -6.62 1.15 14.01
CA LEU A 59 -6.74 -0.04 13.16
C LEU A 59 -6.27 0.29 11.75
N TRP A 60 -5.31 -0.49 11.24
CA TRP A 60 -4.70 -0.28 9.94
C TRP A 60 -4.81 -1.53 9.09
N VAL A 61 -4.88 -1.30 7.78
CA VAL A 61 -4.62 -2.32 6.78
C VAL A 61 -3.31 -1.95 6.11
N ARG A 62 -2.33 -2.85 6.20
CA ARG A 62 -1.04 -2.72 5.51
C ARG A 62 -1.03 -3.68 4.33
N CYS A 63 -0.85 -3.20 3.11
CA CYS A 63 -0.72 -4.04 1.91
C CYS A 63 0.66 -3.83 1.30
N THR A 64 1.36 -4.91 0.94
CA THR A 64 2.63 -4.81 0.19
C THR A 64 2.45 -5.42 -1.19
N LEU A 65 2.91 -4.73 -2.24
CA LEU A 65 2.98 -5.29 -3.59
C LEU A 65 4.23 -4.85 -4.34
N ASP A 66 4.69 -5.68 -5.26
CA ASP A 66 5.83 -5.37 -6.12
C ASP A 66 5.60 -4.09 -6.93
N THR A 67 6.62 -3.23 -7.01
CA THR A 67 6.59 -2.01 -7.82
C THR A 67 6.26 -2.33 -9.28
N PRO A 68 5.21 -1.73 -9.87
CA PRO A 68 4.89 -1.90 -11.28
C PRO A 68 6.00 -1.36 -12.18
N THR A 69 6.22 -1.98 -13.33
CA THR A 69 7.29 -1.61 -14.28
C THR A 69 7.17 -0.15 -14.76
N LYS A 70 5.95 0.40 -14.82
CA LYS A 70 5.67 1.79 -15.18
C LYS A 70 6.15 2.83 -14.15
N TYR A 71 6.54 2.39 -12.95
CA TYR A 71 7.03 3.23 -11.86
C TYR A 71 8.48 2.87 -11.44
N LEU A 72 9.21 2.11 -12.28
CA LEU A 72 10.61 1.67 -12.07
C LEU A 72 11.65 2.80 -12.25
N ASP A 73 11.33 4.03 -11.89
CA ASP A 73 12.26 5.16 -12.05
C ASP A 73 13.29 5.26 -10.92
N SER A 74 13.25 4.36 -9.93
CA SER A 74 14.12 4.42 -8.76
C SER A 74 14.22 3.04 -8.10
N ASP A 75 15.36 2.78 -7.45
CA ASP A 75 15.74 1.55 -6.74
C ASP A 75 14.71 1.08 -5.69
N VAL A 76 13.51 0.64 -6.11
CA VAL A 76 12.37 0.30 -5.26
C VAL A 76 11.75 -1.00 -5.77
N ASP A 77 11.82 -2.06 -4.96
CA ASP A 77 11.27 -3.38 -5.32
C ASP A 77 9.81 -3.53 -4.89
N GLU A 78 9.41 -2.89 -3.79
CA GLU A 78 8.08 -3.02 -3.21
C GLU A 78 7.44 -1.66 -2.85
N ILE A 79 6.12 -1.60 -2.97
CA ILE A 79 5.28 -0.50 -2.51
C ILE A 79 4.40 -1.01 -1.37
N MET A 80 4.41 -0.29 -0.25
CA MET A 80 3.58 -0.60 0.90
C MET A 80 2.52 0.49 1.12
N PHE A 81 1.26 0.08 1.09
CA PHE A 81 0.09 0.91 1.36
C PHE A 81 -0.30 0.75 2.81
N VAL A 82 -0.56 1.87 3.47
CA VAL A 82 -1.06 1.90 4.84
C VAL A 82 -2.36 2.70 4.83
N ILE A 83 -3.46 1.96 4.97
CA ILE A 83 -4.84 2.45 4.76
C ILE A 83 -5.53 2.56 6.12
N LYS A 84 -6.13 3.73 6.37
CA LYS A 84 -6.97 3.98 7.56
C LYS A 84 -8.41 4.27 7.16
N PRO A 85 -9.40 3.68 7.85
CA PRO A 85 -10.81 3.90 7.53
C PRO A 85 -11.35 5.27 7.97
N LYS A 86 -10.70 5.94 8.94
CA LYS A 86 -11.22 7.17 9.57
C LYS A 86 -10.56 8.47 9.10
N TYR A 87 -9.57 8.39 8.21
CA TYR A 87 -8.76 9.55 7.87
C TYR A 87 -8.73 9.79 6.37
N ASP A 88 -8.67 11.06 6.00
CA ASP A 88 -8.64 11.52 4.62
C ASP A 88 -7.29 11.27 3.91
N PHE A 89 -6.42 10.46 4.53
CA PHE A 89 -5.07 10.22 4.05
C PHE A 89 -4.75 8.75 3.79
N LEU A 90 -4.04 8.54 2.69
CA LEU A 90 -3.36 7.29 2.35
C LEU A 90 -1.86 7.52 2.59
N THR A 91 -1.20 6.57 3.24
CA THR A 91 0.27 6.60 3.31
C THR A 91 0.85 5.52 2.41
N ILE A 92 1.75 5.92 1.53
CA ILE A 92 2.48 5.04 0.63
C ILE A 92 3.94 5.09 1.03
N PHE A 93 4.54 3.93 1.24
CA PHE A 93 5.95 3.77 1.54
C PHE A 93 6.63 3.04 0.38
N ARG A 94 7.80 3.52 -0.02
CA ARG A 94 8.66 2.82 -0.98
C ARG A 94 9.66 1.98 -0.20
N LYS A 95 9.82 0.72 -0.61
CA LYS A 95 10.75 -0.21 0.01
C LYS A 95 11.80 -0.68 -0.99
N LEU A 96 12.99 -0.96 -0.48
CA LEU A 96 14.09 -1.60 -1.19
C LEU A 96 14.73 -2.64 -0.28
N ASN A 97 14.78 -3.90 -0.72
CA ASN A 97 15.37 -5.00 0.04
C ASN A 97 14.81 -5.07 1.47
N GLY A 98 13.50 -4.90 1.62
CA GLY A 98 12.80 -4.90 2.90
C GLY A 98 12.96 -3.63 3.76
N LYS A 99 13.77 -2.65 3.35
CA LYS A 99 13.95 -1.38 4.06
C LYS A 99 13.05 -0.29 3.50
N ILE A 100 12.40 0.48 4.37
CA ILE A 100 11.60 1.66 4.00
C ILE A 100 12.55 2.81 3.63
N LEU A 101 12.45 3.31 2.40
CA LEU A 101 13.29 4.40 1.90
C LEU A 101 12.67 5.77 2.18
N ASP A 102 11.37 5.91 1.94
CA ASP A 102 10.63 7.15 2.17
C ASP A 102 9.14 6.88 2.43
N LYS A 103 8.42 7.95 2.78
CA LYS A 103 6.96 7.94 2.87
C LYS A 103 6.36 9.15 2.18
N CYS A 104 5.27 8.92 1.47
CA CYS A 104 4.36 9.97 1.06
C CYS A 104 3.03 9.82 1.79
N SER A 105 2.53 10.94 2.30
CA SER A 105 1.17 11.04 2.80
C SER A 105 0.36 11.86 1.80
N LEU A 106 -0.73 11.28 1.31
CA LEU A 106 -1.62 11.93 0.37
C LEU A 106 -2.82 12.41 1.15
N ILE A 107 -3.15 13.69 1.02
CA ILE A 107 -4.30 14.30 1.67
C ILE A 107 -5.45 14.35 0.65
N ASN A 108 -6.69 14.18 1.11
CA ASN A 108 -7.94 14.35 0.34
C ASN A 108 -8.42 13.14 -0.50
N LEU A 109 -8.17 11.90 -0.04
CA LEU A 109 -8.66 10.66 -0.69
C LEU A 109 -9.73 9.91 0.13
N ALA A 110 -10.33 10.55 1.13
CA ALA A 110 -11.22 9.97 2.15
C ALA A 110 -12.20 8.89 1.64
N LYS A 111 -13.00 9.22 0.62
CA LYS A 111 -14.00 8.31 0.06
C LYS A 111 -13.36 7.10 -0.62
N LYS A 112 -12.27 7.29 -1.36
CA LYS A 112 -11.57 6.21 -2.06
C LYS A 112 -10.84 5.30 -1.07
N THR A 113 -10.14 5.89 -0.10
CA THR A 113 -9.46 5.16 1.00
C THR A 113 -10.45 4.31 1.81
N THR A 114 -11.61 4.86 2.17
CA THR A 114 -12.66 4.14 2.92
C THR A 114 -13.25 2.99 2.11
N ASN A 115 -13.53 3.21 0.82
CA ASN A 115 -14.04 2.16 -0.06
C ASN A 115 -13.03 1.02 -0.24
N THR A 116 -11.76 1.34 -0.53
CA THR A 116 -10.69 0.35 -0.65
C THR A 116 -10.51 -0.44 0.66
N TYR A 117 -10.52 0.24 1.81
CA TYR A 117 -10.49 -0.43 3.12
C TYR A 117 -11.61 -1.46 3.27
N ASN A 118 -12.86 -1.07 2.97
CA ASN A 118 -14.01 -1.97 3.12
C ASN A 118 -13.91 -3.20 2.21
N ILE A 119 -13.42 -3.03 0.98
CA ILE A 119 -13.20 -4.15 0.07
C ILE A 119 -12.16 -5.11 0.66
N ILE A 120 -11.03 -4.60 1.14
CA ILE A 120 -9.98 -5.44 1.74
C ILE A 120 -10.49 -6.20 2.96
N ILE A 121 -11.26 -5.55 3.84
CA ILE A 121 -11.83 -6.21 5.02
C ILE A 121 -12.83 -7.31 4.62
N ASN A 122 -13.61 -7.11 3.56
CA ASN A 122 -14.52 -8.14 3.07
C ASN A 122 -13.75 -9.34 2.51
N GLU A 123 -12.67 -9.12 1.76
CA GLU A 123 -11.81 -10.21 1.27
C GLU A 123 -11.13 -10.99 2.41
N ILE A 124 -10.73 -10.33 3.50
CA ILE A 124 -10.15 -11.01 4.68
C ILE A 124 -11.16 -11.89 5.41
N LYS A 125 -12.45 -11.54 5.37
CA LYS A 125 -13.52 -12.22 6.15
C LYS A 125 -14.22 -13.35 5.40
N ASN A 126 -14.03 -13.45 4.09
CA ASN A 126 -14.58 -14.51 3.25
C ASN A 126 -13.64 -15.72 3.21
#